data_AF-A0A942FJQ4-F1
#
_entry.id   AF-A0A942FJQ4-F1
#
_cell.length_a   1.000
_cell.length_b   1.000
_cell.length_c   1.000
_cell.angle_alpha   90.00
_cell.angle_beta   90.00
_cell.angle_gamma   90.00
#
_symmetry.space_group_name_H-M   'P 1'
#
loop_
_entity.id
_entity.type
_entity.pdbx_description
1 polymer ?
#
loop_
_entity_poly.entity_id
_entity_poly.type
_entity_poly.pdbx_seq_one_letter_code
_entity_poly.pdbx_strand_id
1 'polypeptide(L)'
;MSKRFVAAAVLPLTVLALLPASAMARERPSDTAEMARELEDPRNQRAAANAMGALFEVMLGMKAAPLAKAMDAMGERDAARRIPRGATIGDLAGPEARAMPREIKRRVPGMMTAMASMTGMLDEMMPQLEAIGKQMERDFGRAD
;
A
#
# COMPACT_ATOMS: atom_id res chain seq x y z
N MET A 1 -18.46 -53.47 -15.39
CA MET A 1 -17.77 -52.79 -16.51
C MET A 1 -18.82 -51.95 -17.23
N SER A 2 -18.74 -50.64 -17.47
CA SER A 2 -17.84 -49.56 -17.07
C SER A 2 -18.59 -48.26 -17.36
N LYS A 3 -18.36 -47.27 -16.49
CA LYS A 3 -18.96 -45.93 -16.44
C LYS A 3 -18.55 -45.06 -17.65
N ARG A 4 -19.46 -44.22 -18.17
CA ARG A 4 -19.11 -42.94 -18.82
C ARG A 4 -20.18 -41.87 -18.55
N PHE A 5 -20.06 -41.23 -17.40
CA PHE A 5 -20.62 -39.90 -17.16
C PHE A 5 -19.76 -38.89 -17.92
N VAL A 6 -20.36 -38.15 -18.86
CA VAL A 6 -19.75 -36.94 -19.42
C VAL A 6 -20.22 -35.79 -18.54
N ALA A 7 -19.40 -35.47 -17.54
CA ALA A 7 -19.54 -34.24 -16.76
C ALA A 7 -18.92 -33.09 -17.56
N ALA A 8 -19.77 -32.28 -18.18
CA ALA A 8 -19.37 -30.97 -18.68
C ALA A 8 -19.20 -30.03 -17.49
N ALA A 9 -17.96 -29.84 -17.05
CA ALA A 9 -17.61 -28.86 -16.03
C ALA A 9 -17.66 -27.46 -16.64
N VAL A 10 -18.79 -26.77 -16.50
CA VAL A 10 -18.89 -25.32 -16.72
C VAL A 10 -18.37 -24.64 -15.46
N LEU A 11 -17.19 -24.02 -15.55
CA LEU A 11 -16.62 -23.16 -14.52
C LEU A 11 -17.45 -21.86 -14.42
N PRO A 12 -18.04 -21.50 -13.25
CA PRO A 12 -18.57 -20.17 -13.07
C PRO A 12 -17.43 -19.23 -12.66
N LEU A 13 -17.02 -18.37 -13.58
CA LEU A 13 -16.13 -17.24 -13.35
C LEU A 13 -16.97 -16.08 -12.76
N THR A 14 -17.43 -16.23 -11.52
CA THR A 14 -18.37 -15.27 -10.90
C THR A 14 -17.91 -14.83 -9.51
N VAL A 15 -16.73 -14.22 -9.39
CA VAL A 15 -16.28 -13.60 -8.12
C VAL A 15 -15.62 -12.25 -8.38
N LEU A 16 -16.27 -11.34 -9.12
CA LEU A 16 -15.80 -9.94 -9.22
C LEU A 16 -16.89 -8.88 -8.97
N ALA A 17 -18.11 -9.26 -8.60
CA ALA A 17 -19.25 -8.34 -8.50
C ALA A 17 -19.57 -7.83 -7.08
N LEU A 18 -18.74 -8.13 -6.08
CA LEU A 18 -19.01 -7.83 -4.66
C LEU A 18 -18.06 -6.80 -4.04
N LEU A 19 -17.42 -5.96 -4.87
CA LEU A 19 -16.82 -4.73 -4.37
C LEU A 19 -17.91 -3.65 -4.29
N PRO A 20 -18.07 -2.96 -3.15
CA PRO A 20 -19.05 -1.90 -3.03
C PRO A 20 -18.59 -0.72 -3.89
N ALA A 21 -19.14 -0.60 -5.10
CA ALA A 21 -19.00 0.56 -5.98
C ALA A 21 -19.37 1.89 -5.28
N SER A 22 -20.09 1.82 -4.16
CA SER A 22 -20.49 2.92 -3.29
C SER A 22 -19.33 3.70 -2.65
N ALA A 23 -18.12 3.12 -2.59
CA ALA A 23 -16.95 3.80 -2.01
C ALA A 23 -16.23 4.73 -3.01
N MET A 24 -16.33 4.46 -4.31
CA MET A 24 -15.63 5.24 -5.36
C MET A 24 -16.51 6.37 -5.94
N ALA A 25 -17.80 6.39 -5.63
CA ALA A 25 -18.77 7.32 -6.25
C ALA A 25 -19.01 8.61 -5.43
N ARG A 26 -18.23 8.85 -4.36
CA ARG A 26 -18.47 9.99 -3.44
C ARG A 26 -17.21 10.73 -3.01
N GLU A 27 -16.17 10.71 -3.82
CA GLU A 27 -15.09 11.72 -3.73
C GLU A 27 -15.54 12.92 -4.56
N ARG A 28 -15.77 14.06 -3.91
CA ARG A 28 -16.09 15.30 -4.64
C ARG A 28 -14.80 15.78 -5.32
N PRO A 29 -14.87 16.38 -6.53
CA PRO A 29 -13.69 16.93 -7.22
C PRO A 29 -12.96 18.01 -6.41
N SER A 30 -13.59 18.60 -5.38
CA SER A 30 -12.91 19.50 -4.44
C SER A 30 -11.87 18.80 -3.57
N ASP A 31 -12.09 17.53 -3.24
CA ASP A 31 -11.35 16.83 -2.20
C ASP A 31 -10.02 16.27 -2.77
N THR A 32 -10.02 15.83 -4.04
CA THR A 32 -8.83 15.38 -4.77
C THR A 32 -7.83 16.51 -5.03
N ALA A 33 -8.33 17.68 -5.45
CA ALA A 33 -7.49 18.86 -5.67
C ALA A 33 -6.90 19.41 -4.35
N GLU A 34 -7.66 19.34 -3.25
CA GLU A 34 -7.18 19.72 -1.92
C GLU A 34 -6.11 18.75 -1.41
N MET A 35 -6.31 17.43 -1.59
CA MET A 35 -5.30 16.42 -1.28
C MET A 35 -4.01 16.59 -2.09
N ALA A 36 -4.10 16.91 -3.38
CA ALA A 36 -2.92 17.18 -4.20
C ALA A 36 -2.10 18.36 -3.64
N ARG A 37 -2.78 19.46 -3.25
CA ARG A 37 -2.13 20.62 -2.62
C ARG A 37 -1.48 20.28 -1.30
N GLU A 38 -2.14 19.45 -0.48
CA GLU A 38 -1.59 19.03 0.81
C GLU A 38 -0.35 18.13 0.65
N LEU A 39 -0.34 17.26 -0.37
CA LEU A 39 0.78 16.41 -0.73
C LEU A 39 1.97 17.20 -1.31
N GLU A 40 1.72 18.32 -1.98
CA GLU A 40 2.76 19.24 -2.49
C GLU A 40 3.36 20.14 -1.42
N ASP A 41 2.70 20.31 -0.26
CA ASP A 41 3.19 21.22 0.79
C ASP A 41 4.57 20.74 1.31
N PRO A 42 5.65 21.53 1.12
CA PRO A 42 6.99 21.16 1.58
C PRO A 42 7.08 20.96 3.10
N ARG A 43 6.21 21.61 3.88
CA ARG A 43 6.14 21.44 5.33
C ARG A 43 5.60 20.06 5.68
N ASN A 44 4.53 19.63 5.02
CA ASN A 44 3.93 18.30 5.22
C ASN A 44 4.88 17.19 4.76
N GLN A 45 5.52 17.37 3.60
CA GLN A 45 6.51 16.43 3.09
C GLN A 45 7.70 16.25 4.03
N ARG A 46 8.23 17.35 4.59
CA ARG A 46 9.32 17.29 5.57
C ARG A 46 8.88 16.66 6.88
N ALA A 47 7.67 16.97 7.34
CA ALA A 47 7.11 16.37 8.56
C ALA A 47 6.95 14.84 8.39
N ALA A 48 6.38 14.39 7.28
CA ALA A 48 6.24 12.97 6.95
C ALA A 48 7.60 12.28 6.83
N ALA A 49 8.54 12.88 6.11
CA ALA A 49 9.91 12.36 5.95
C ALA A 49 10.62 12.21 7.29
N ASN A 50 10.49 13.20 8.18
CA ASN A 50 11.07 13.16 9.52
C ASN A 50 10.40 12.11 10.40
N ALA A 51 9.07 12.03 10.40
CA ALA A 51 8.31 11.06 11.17
C ALA A 51 8.65 9.63 10.75
N MET A 52 8.64 9.33 9.44
CA MET A 52 8.99 8.02 8.91
C MET A 52 10.45 7.66 9.21
N GLY A 53 11.37 8.60 9.00
CA GLY A 53 12.79 8.36 9.31
C GLY A 53 13.02 8.09 10.80
N ALA A 54 12.37 8.85 11.69
CA ALA A 54 12.46 8.66 13.14
C ALA A 54 11.86 7.30 13.56
N LEU A 55 10.71 6.91 12.99
CA LEU A 55 10.11 5.61 13.25
C LEU A 55 11.06 4.46 12.88
N PHE A 56 11.70 4.56 11.71
CA PHE A 56 12.68 3.57 11.29
C PHE A 56 13.94 3.58 12.18
N GLU A 57 14.43 4.74 12.61
CA GLU A 57 15.53 4.84 13.59
C GLU A 57 15.18 4.12 14.89
N VAL A 58 13.97 4.34 15.41
CA VAL A 58 13.48 3.66 16.61
C VAL A 58 13.42 2.15 16.41
N MET A 59 12.80 1.69 15.32
CA MET A 59 12.71 0.25 15.00
C MET A 59 14.08 -0.40 14.90
N LEU A 60 15.01 0.23 14.18
CA LEU A 60 16.38 -0.30 14.04
C LEU A 60 17.14 -0.29 15.36
N GLY A 61 16.84 0.64 16.28
CA GLY A 61 17.41 0.69 17.62
C GLY A 61 16.86 -0.34 18.61
N MET A 62 15.74 -1.00 18.29
CA MET A 62 15.14 -2.00 19.17
C MET A 62 16.07 -3.21 19.35
N LYS A 63 16.08 -3.77 20.55
CA LYS A 63 16.82 -5.01 20.82
C LYS A 63 16.23 -6.16 20.01
N ALA A 64 17.09 -6.97 19.41
CA ALA A 64 16.71 -8.17 18.68
C ALA A 64 16.47 -9.39 19.59
N ALA A 65 16.71 -9.28 20.91
CA ALA A 65 16.49 -10.37 21.84
C ALA A 65 15.05 -10.93 21.85
N PRO A 66 13.98 -10.10 21.80
CA PRO A 66 12.62 -10.61 21.65
C PRO A 66 12.38 -11.37 20.34
N LEU A 67 13.04 -10.95 19.24
CA LEU A 67 12.97 -11.66 17.96
C LEU A 67 13.62 -13.04 18.07
N ALA A 68 14.81 -13.15 18.68
CA ALA A 68 15.47 -14.43 18.92
C ALA A 68 14.60 -15.37 19.77
N LYS A 69 13.94 -14.84 20.80
CA LYS A 69 13.01 -15.63 21.64
C LYS A 69 11.80 -16.13 20.84
N ALA A 70 11.24 -15.30 19.96
CA ALA A 70 10.14 -15.71 19.09
C ALA A 70 10.58 -16.80 18.09
N MET A 71 11.76 -16.68 17.50
CA MET A 71 12.32 -17.69 16.60
C MET A 71 12.52 -19.04 17.31
N ASP A 72 13.08 -19.04 18.52
CA ASP A 72 13.22 -20.27 19.32
C ASP A 72 11.86 -20.92 19.63
N ALA A 73 10.85 -20.11 19.98
CA ALA A 73 9.49 -20.62 20.21
C ALA A 73 8.84 -21.23 18.96
N MET A 74 9.23 -20.78 17.76
CA MET A 74 8.78 -21.36 16.48
C MET A 74 9.58 -22.60 16.05
N GLY A 75 10.59 -23.02 16.83
CA GLY A 75 11.46 -24.14 16.51
C GLY A 75 12.73 -23.76 15.74
N GLU A 76 12.92 -22.49 15.41
CA GLU A 76 14.07 -21.94 14.67
C GLU A 76 15.29 -21.69 15.60
N ARG A 77 15.64 -22.71 16.40
CA ARG A 77 16.69 -22.65 17.43
C ARG A 77 18.05 -22.22 16.90
N ASP A 78 18.43 -22.73 15.74
CA ASP A 78 19.74 -22.43 15.17
C ASP A 78 19.82 -21.01 14.63
N ALA A 79 18.71 -20.46 14.12
CA ALA A 79 18.65 -19.07 13.72
C ALA A 79 18.64 -18.14 14.94
N ALA A 80 17.87 -18.48 15.99
CA ALA A 80 17.86 -17.75 17.25
C ALA A 80 19.25 -17.67 17.91
N ARG A 81 20.02 -18.78 17.88
CA ARG A 81 21.38 -18.84 18.43
C ARG A 81 22.41 -18.01 17.68
N ARG A 82 22.18 -17.70 16.40
CA ARG A 82 23.07 -16.87 15.58
C ARG A 82 22.92 -15.38 15.87
N ILE A 83 21.83 -14.96 16.52
CA ILE A 83 21.62 -13.55 16.89
C ILE A 83 22.54 -13.18 18.07
N PRO A 84 23.46 -12.22 17.92
CA PRO A 84 24.36 -11.84 19.01
C PRO A 84 23.59 -11.26 20.21
N ARG A 85 24.08 -11.55 21.42
CA ARG A 85 23.50 -11.00 22.64
C ARG A 85 23.61 -9.47 22.62
N GLY A 86 22.48 -8.80 22.86
CA GLY A 86 22.41 -7.35 22.90
C GLY A 86 22.37 -6.66 21.54
N ALA A 87 22.40 -7.40 20.43
CA ALA A 87 22.23 -6.88 19.09
C ALA A 87 20.90 -6.14 18.92
N THR A 88 20.90 -5.14 18.07
CA THR A 88 19.70 -4.41 17.64
C THR A 88 19.17 -4.96 16.32
N ILE A 89 17.94 -4.60 15.95
CA ILE A 89 17.38 -4.93 14.64
C ILE A 89 18.27 -4.36 13.52
N GLY A 90 18.78 -3.14 13.69
CA GLY A 90 19.71 -2.52 12.74
C GLY A 90 21.06 -3.23 12.64
N ASP A 91 21.49 -3.95 13.69
CA ASP A 91 22.68 -4.79 13.60
C ASP A 91 22.47 -6.02 12.73
N LEU A 92 21.28 -6.62 12.80
CA LEU A 92 20.93 -7.80 12.02
C LEU A 92 20.59 -7.48 10.56
N ALA A 93 19.97 -6.33 10.32
CA ALA A 93 19.51 -5.92 8.99
C ALA A 93 20.63 -5.41 8.07
N GLY A 94 21.84 -5.21 8.59
CA GLY A 94 23.01 -4.82 7.80
C GLY A 94 23.19 -3.31 7.59
N PRO A 95 24.30 -2.90 6.96
CA PRO A 95 24.65 -1.49 6.79
C PRO A 95 23.66 -0.70 5.92
N GLU A 96 23.05 -1.35 4.92
CA GLU A 96 22.03 -0.74 4.06
C GLU A 96 20.79 -0.33 4.87
N ALA A 97 20.34 -1.20 5.78
CA ALA A 97 19.21 -0.90 6.65
C ALA A 97 19.50 0.28 7.60
N ARG A 98 20.75 0.41 8.08
CA ARG A 98 21.16 1.57 8.91
C ARG A 98 21.16 2.89 8.13
N ALA A 99 21.33 2.85 6.81
CA ALA A 99 21.22 4.03 5.96
C ALA A 99 19.76 4.40 5.66
N MET A 100 18.82 3.47 5.87
CA MET A 100 17.42 3.61 5.47
C MET A 100 16.70 4.83 6.02
N PRO A 101 16.85 5.23 7.30
CA PRO A 101 16.22 6.45 7.79
C PRO A 101 16.63 7.71 7.02
N ARG A 102 17.91 7.80 6.63
CA ARG A 102 18.42 8.92 5.83
C ARG A 102 17.89 8.87 4.41
N GLU A 103 17.83 7.68 3.82
CA GLU A 103 17.27 7.49 2.48
C GLU A 103 15.77 7.79 2.43
N ILE A 104 14.99 7.39 3.44
CA ILE A 104 13.58 7.74 3.60
C ILE A 104 13.41 9.26 3.64
N LYS A 105 14.20 9.94 4.50
CA LYS A 105 14.16 11.41 4.61
C LYS A 105 14.42 12.10 3.26
N ARG A 106 15.25 11.51 2.38
CA ARG A 106 15.55 12.04 1.04
C ARG A 106 14.47 11.72 0.00
N ARG A 107 13.85 10.53 0.07
CA ARG A 107 12.96 10.02 -0.99
C ARG A 107 11.49 10.38 -0.77
N VAL A 108 11.03 10.46 0.48
CA VAL A 108 9.63 10.73 0.82
C VAL A 108 9.09 12.00 0.16
N PRO A 109 9.78 13.16 0.18
CA PRO A 109 9.27 14.37 -0.47
C PRO A 109 9.04 14.19 -1.98
N GLY A 110 9.98 13.53 -2.67
CA GLY A 110 9.84 13.24 -4.10
C GLY A 110 8.70 12.28 -4.40
N MET A 111 8.48 11.28 -3.54
CA MET A 111 7.37 10.35 -3.68
C MET A 111 6.02 11.05 -3.49
N MET A 112 5.90 11.94 -2.49
CA MET A 112 4.68 12.72 -2.27
C MET A 112 4.40 13.69 -3.42
N THR A 113 5.43 14.32 -3.97
CA THR A 113 5.31 15.16 -5.16
C THR A 113 4.79 14.36 -6.36
N ALA A 114 5.34 13.16 -6.58
CA ALA A 114 4.86 12.27 -7.65
C ALA A 114 3.40 11.83 -7.45
N MET A 115 3.00 11.54 -6.21
CA MET A 115 1.60 11.22 -5.89
C MET A 115 0.69 12.42 -6.16
N ALA A 116 1.08 13.62 -5.77
CA ALA A 116 0.29 14.82 -6.04
C ALA A 116 0.09 15.06 -7.54
N SER A 117 1.13 14.87 -8.34
CA SER A 117 1.03 14.98 -9.80
C SER A 117 0.05 13.96 -10.39
N MET A 118 0.05 12.72 -9.88
CA MET A 118 -0.92 11.70 -10.30
C MET A 118 -2.35 12.08 -9.89
N THR A 119 -2.55 12.58 -8.67
CA THR A 119 -3.87 13.05 -8.20
C THR A 119 -4.37 14.21 -9.05
N GLY A 120 -3.50 15.15 -9.43
CA GLY A 120 -3.85 16.24 -10.35
C GLY A 120 -4.30 15.73 -11.72
N MET A 121 -3.59 14.75 -12.30
CA MET A 121 -3.99 14.13 -13.57
C MET A 121 -5.34 13.42 -13.47
N LEU A 122 -5.62 12.75 -12.35
CA LEU A 122 -6.91 12.09 -12.14
C LEU A 122 -8.04 13.12 -12.06
N ASP A 123 -7.82 14.24 -11.37
CA ASP A 123 -8.77 15.34 -11.28
C ASP A 123 -9.10 15.94 -12.66
N GLU A 124 -8.09 16.11 -13.52
CA GLU A 124 -8.28 16.55 -14.92
C GLU A 124 -9.09 15.55 -15.76
N MET A 125 -9.00 14.25 -15.45
CA MET A 125 -9.71 13.19 -16.15
C MET A 125 -11.14 12.95 -15.61
N MET A 126 -11.45 13.40 -14.38
CA MET A 126 -12.75 13.19 -13.73
C MET A 126 -13.97 13.57 -14.60
N PRO A 127 -13.99 14.73 -15.30
CA PRO A 127 -15.15 15.09 -16.13
C PRO A 127 -15.42 14.10 -17.26
N GLN A 128 -14.36 13.49 -17.82
CA GLN A 128 -14.48 12.47 -18.86
C GLN A 128 -15.02 11.16 -18.27
N LEU A 129 -14.55 10.80 -17.08
CA LEU A 129 -15.03 9.63 -16.35
C LEU A 129 -16.53 9.79 -15.98
N GLU A 130 -16.95 10.97 -15.53
CA GLU A 130 -18.36 11.27 -15.28
C GLU A 130 -19.23 11.18 -16.55
N ALA A 131 -18.71 11.67 -17.68
CA ALA A 131 -19.42 11.58 -18.96
C ALA A 131 -19.62 10.13 -19.42
N ILE A 132 -18.60 9.29 -19.24
CA ILE A 132 -18.67 7.84 -19.50
C ILE A 132 -19.69 7.18 -18.56
N GLY A 133 -19.65 7.51 -17.26
CA GLY A 133 -20.61 6.99 -16.29
C GLY A 133 -22.07 7.34 -16.65
N LYS A 134 -22.34 8.60 -17.01
CA LYS A 134 -23.66 9.06 -17.49
C LYS A 134 -24.08 8.43 -18.81
N GLN A 135 -23.12 8.04 -19.67
CA GLN A 135 -23.41 7.30 -20.90
C GLN A 135 -23.89 5.88 -20.56
N MET A 136 -23.15 5.17 -19.70
CA MET A 136 -23.51 3.81 -19.26
C MET A 136 -24.87 3.77 -18.57
N GLU A 137 -25.16 4.71 -17.66
CA GLU A 137 -26.46 4.79 -16.98
C GLU A 137 -27.63 4.93 -17.98
N ARG A 138 -27.45 5.72 -19.05
CA ARG A 138 -28.45 5.89 -20.11
C ARG A 138 -28.61 4.65 -20.99
N ASP A 139 -27.56 3.84 -21.14
CA ASP A 139 -27.60 2.62 -21.94
C ASP A 139 -28.25 1.47 -21.14
N PHE A 140 -27.98 1.38 -19.83
CA PHE A 140 -28.65 0.42 -18.94
C PHE A 140 -30.12 0.79 -18.68
N GLY A 141 -30.45 2.07 -18.52
CA GLY A 141 -31.84 2.51 -18.29
C GLY A 141 -32.76 2.45 -19.51
N ARG A 142 -32.26 2.06 -20.69
CA ARG A 142 -33.06 1.81 -21.91
C ARG A 142 -33.29 0.32 -22.19
N ALA A 143 -32.72 -0.57 -21.37
CA ALA A 143 -32.86 -2.01 -21.52
C ALA A 143 -34.07 -2.59 -20.74
N ASP A 144 -34.85 -1.73 -20.07
CA ASP A 144 -36.14 -2.02 -19.43
C ASP A 144 -37.30 -1.41 -20.25
#